data_AF-A0A0Q6KSV9-F1
#
_entry.id   AF-A0A0Q6KSV9-F1
#
_cell.length_a   1.000
_cell.length_b   1.000
_cell.length_c   1.000
_cell.angle_alpha   90.00
_cell.angle_beta   90.00
_cell.angle_gamma   90.00
#
_symmetry.space_group_name_H-M   'P 1'
#
loop_
_entity.id
_entity.type
_entity.pdbx_description
1 polymer ?
#
loop_
_entity_poly.entity_id
_entity_poly.type
_entity_poly.pdbx_seq_one_letter_code
_entity_poly.pdbx_strand_id
1 'polypeptide(L)'
;MNTDEISQTQFEWADEDDRFDMGLCFTLVRSTDPEAVLAVFASVSPTKSRKPADMDVDEWSDSLPDSDMARRYAGVAGDWVWVLEEFTISGLLSPVPEKLSDTFGTSITVQWDVNAFSTFVYAVDGVIERQFELGREADPTDRSTPEGYLDEEDGIDWEQWMSGGLCLQARLAGVVALTVDPIDPVIVETCNEG
;
A
#
# COMPACT_ATOMS: atom_id res chain seq x y z
N MET A 1 -25.85 -9.93 -3.27
CA MET A 1 -24.99 -10.43 -2.19
C MET A 1 -24.48 -9.17 -1.53
N ASN A 2 -24.99 -8.83 -0.35
CA ASN A 2 -24.54 -7.64 0.37
C ASN A 2 -23.11 -7.92 0.83
N THR A 3 -22.15 -7.17 0.31
CA THR A 3 -20.89 -6.93 1.03
C THR A 3 -21.29 -6.42 2.41
N ASP A 4 -20.94 -7.14 3.45
CA ASP A 4 -20.84 -6.53 4.78
C ASP A 4 -19.95 -5.28 4.59
N GLU A 5 -20.47 -4.09 4.91
CA GLU A 5 -19.80 -2.82 4.63
C GLU A 5 -18.42 -2.79 5.26
N ILE A 6 -17.38 -2.59 4.44
CA ILE A 6 -16.01 -2.38 4.93
C ILE A 6 -16.02 -1.11 5.81
N SER A 7 -15.71 -1.31 7.09
CA SER A 7 -15.77 -0.29 8.14
C SER A 7 -14.37 0.01 8.67
N GLN A 8 -14.13 1.26 9.05
CA GLN A 8 -12.87 1.70 9.65
C GLN A 8 -12.54 0.94 10.95
N THR A 9 -13.57 0.46 11.66
CA THR A 9 -13.42 -0.35 12.88
C THR A 9 -12.62 -1.65 12.67
N GLN A 10 -12.54 -2.16 11.43
CA GLN A 10 -11.72 -3.33 11.08
C GLN A 10 -10.22 -3.02 11.06
N PHE A 11 -9.87 -1.73 11.08
CA PHE A 11 -8.52 -1.21 10.93
C PHE A 11 -8.05 -0.40 12.13
N GLU A 12 -8.85 -0.26 13.20
CA GLU A 12 -8.49 0.48 14.44
C GLU A 12 -7.14 0.03 15.02
N TRP A 13 -6.80 -1.25 14.86
CA TRP A 13 -5.52 -1.80 15.28
C TRP A 13 -4.32 -1.07 14.64
N ALA A 14 -4.47 -0.48 13.45
CA ALA A 14 -3.38 0.19 12.75
C ALA A 14 -2.94 1.49 13.45
N ASP A 15 -3.85 2.19 14.13
CA ASP A 15 -3.52 3.41 14.88
C ASP A 15 -2.75 3.11 16.19
N GLU A 16 -2.72 1.85 16.65
CA GLU A 16 -2.00 1.41 17.84
C GLU A 16 -0.76 0.54 17.53
N ASP A 17 -0.48 0.28 16.25
CA ASP A 17 0.54 -0.69 15.83
C ASP A 17 1.87 -0.02 15.51
N ASP A 18 2.87 -0.28 16.35
CA ASP A 18 4.23 0.28 16.23
C ASP A 18 4.92 -0.05 14.89
N ARG A 19 4.43 -1.01 14.08
CA ARG A 19 4.98 -1.28 12.73
C ARG A 19 4.87 -0.08 11.81
N PHE A 20 3.86 0.76 11.99
CA PHE A 20 3.66 1.97 11.19
C PHE A 20 4.61 3.11 11.60
N ASP A 21 5.21 3.04 12.79
CA ASP A 21 6.17 4.05 13.28
C ASP A 21 7.52 4.03 12.55
N MET A 22 7.74 3.05 11.68
CA MET A 22 9.02 2.86 10.98
C MET A 22 9.02 3.40 9.55
N GLY A 23 7.88 3.91 9.07
CA GLY A 23 7.69 4.28 7.68
C GLY A 23 7.29 3.07 6.84
N LEU A 24 6.06 3.10 6.32
CA LEU A 24 5.42 1.97 5.67
C LEU A 24 4.66 2.43 4.44
N CYS A 25 4.78 1.72 3.33
CA CYS A 25 4.01 1.99 2.11
C CYS A 25 3.30 0.71 1.69
N PHE A 26 1.97 0.76 1.64
CA PHE A 26 1.11 -0.37 1.31
C PHE A 26 0.33 -0.09 0.03
N THR A 27 0.60 -0.88 -0.99
CA THR A 27 0.04 -0.72 -2.34
C THR A 27 -0.82 -1.93 -2.71
N LEU A 28 -2.04 -1.68 -3.17
CA LEU A 28 -2.88 -2.67 -3.84
C LEU A 28 -2.88 -2.44 -5.35
N VAL A 29 -2.75 -3.52 -6.11
CA VAL A 29 -2.76 -3.50 -7.58
C VAL A 29 -3.72 -4.57 -8.09
N ARG A 30 -4.59 -4.22 -9.05
CA ARG A 30 -5.60 -5.14 -9.59
C ARG A 30 -4.93 -6.22 -10.46
N SER A 31 -4.48 -7.30 -9.83
CA SER A 31 -3.71 -8.37 -10.46
C SER A 31 -3.76 -9.64 -9.60
N THR A 32 -3.32 -10.75 -10.18
CA THR A 32 -3.05 -12.00 -9.43
C THR A 32 -1.61 -12.48 -9.61
N ASP A 33 -0.75 -11.65 -10.22
CA ASP A 33 0.65 -11.94 -10.54
C ASP A 33 1.59 -10.99 -9.77
N PRO A 34 2.08 -11.40 -8.58
CA PRO A 34 3.01 -10.61 -7.79
C PRO A 34 4.34 -10.33 -8.49
N GLU A 35 4.83 -11.24 -9.35
CA GLU A 35 6.10 -11.06 -10.06
C GLU A 35 5.99 -9.92 -11.08
N ALA A 36 4.90 -9.89 -11.85
CA ALA A 36 4.64 -8.81 -12.80
C ALA A 36 4.50 -7.45 -12.10
N VAL A 37 3.85 -7.42 -10.93
CA VAL A 37 3.71 -6.20 -10.14
C VAL A 37 5.08 -5.73 -9.63
N LEU A 38 5.86 -6.61 -8.99
CA LEU A 38 7.19 -6.26 -8.47
C LEU A 38 8.17 -5.83 -9.57
N ALA A 39 8.01 -6.33 -10.80
CA ALA A 39 8.82 -5.86 -11.94
C ALA A 39 8.61 -4.35 -12.23
N VAL A 40 7.42 -3.80 -11.98
CA VAL A 40 7.16 -2.35 -12.12
C VAL A 40 7.87 -1.57 -11.02
N PHE A 41 7.79 -2.03 -9.76
CA PHE A 41 8.53 -1.44 -8.64
C PHE A 41 10.04 -1.44 -8.91
N ALA A 42 10.57 -2.57 -9.39
CA ALA A 42 11.99 -2.72 -9.73
C ALA A 42 12.45 -1.78 -10.86
N SER A 43 11.54 -1.21 -11.65
CA SER A 43 11.87 -0.20 -12.67
C SER A 43 12.23 1.16 -12.07
N VAL A 44 11.91 1.40 -10.79
CA VAL A 44 12.20 2.64 -10.05
C VAL A 44 13.12 2.37 -8.86
N SER A 45 12.85 1.35 -8.05
CA SER A 45 13.71 0.89 -6.95
C SER A 45 14.12 -0.57 -7.17
N PRO A 46 15.25 -0.82 -7.86
CA PRO A 46 15.68 -2.17 -8.20
C PRO A 46 15.89 -3.06 -6.97
N THR A 47 15.56 -4.33 -7.14
CA THR A 47 15.79 -5.38 -6.15
C THR A 47 17.29 -5.63 -5.99
N LYS A 48 17.76 -5.75 -4.75
CA LYS A 48 19.14 -6.14 -4.39
C LYS A 48 19.25 -7.65 -4.18
N SER A 49 18.37 -8.20 -3.35
CA SER A 49 18.34 -9.61 -3.00
C SER A 49 16.90 -10.10 -2.90
N ARG A 50 16.68 -11.38 -3.17
CA ARG A 50 15.37 -12.03 -3.04
C ARG A 50 15.50 -13.26 -2.16
N LYS A 51 14.54 -13.45 -1.25
CA LYS A 51 14.51 -14.59 -0.33
C LYS A 51 14.37 -15.89 -1.11
N PRO A 52 15.20 -16.91 -0.86
CA PRO A 52 14.97 -18.25 -1.36
C PRO A 52 13.64 -18.82 -0.85
N ALA A 53 12.98 -19.64 -1.67
CA ALA A 53 11.67 -20.20 -1.33
C ALA A 53 11.72 -21.18 -0.13
N ASP A 54 12.86 -21.85 0.05
CA ASP A 54 13.11 -22.87 1.07
C ASP A 54 13.77 -22.34 2.35
N MET A 55 13.96 -21.01 2.44
CA MET A 55 14.57 -20.34 3.59
C MET A 55 13.52 -19.55 4.37
N ASP A 56 13.63 -19.57 5.70
CA ASP A 56 12.79 -18.77 6.58
C ASP A 56 13.11 -17.26 6.45
N VAL A 57 12.13 -16.40 6.72
CA VAL A 57 12.30 -14.94 6.60
C VAL A 57 13.31 -14.41 7.60
N ASP A 58 13.32 -14.91 8.84
CA ASP A 58 14.23 -14.47 9.89
C ASP A 58 15.64 -14.97 9.58
N GLU A 59 15.78 -16.25 9.19
CA GLU A 59 17.07 -16.82 8.77
C GLU A 59 17.68 -16.07 7.58
N TRP A 60 16.87 -15.78 6.57
CA TRP A 60 17.34 -15.01 5.42
C TRP A 60 17.71 -13.58 5.82
N SER A 61 16.89 -12.94 6.66
CA SER A 61 17.16 -11.59 7.16
C SER A 61 18.49 -11.49 7.91
N ASP A 62 18.78 -12.46 8.78
CA ASP A 62 20.04 -12.53 9.54
C ASP A 62 21.27 -12.78 8.64
N SER A 63 21.06 -13.28 7.41
CA SER A 63 22.12 -13.49 6.43
C SER A 63 22.48 -12.25 5.60
N LEU A 64 21.64 -11.22 5.65
CA LEU A 64 21.79 -10.01 4.84
C LEU A 64 22.69 -8.97 5.56
N PRO A 65 23.37 -8.09 4.80
CA PRO A 65 24.09 -6.98 5.41
C PRO A 65 23.12 -5.96 6.02
N ASP A 66 23.56 -5.27 7.08
CA ASP A 66 22.78 -4.19 7.73
C ASP A 66 22.34 -3.07 6.76
N SER A 67 22.96 -2.93 5.59
CA SER A 67 22.57 -1.95 4.56
C SER A 67 21.34 -2.35 3.74
N ASP A 68 20.77 -3.53 3.97
CA ASP A 68 19.65 -4.09 3.23
C ASP A 68 18.39 -4.15 4.11
N MET A 69 18.12 -3.03 4.80
CA MET A 69 16.94 -2.89 5.67
C MET A 69 15.66 -2.64 4.89
N ALA A 70 15.72 -1.93 3.74
CA ALA A 70 14.56 -1.69 2.89
C ALA A 70 14.05 -3.00 2.27
N ARG A 71 12.80 -3.34 2.59
CA ARG A 71 12.16 -4.61 2.22
C ARG A 71 10.86 -4.38 1.48
N ARG A 72 10.58 -5.29 0.55
CA ARG A 72 9.29 -5.41 -0.15
C ARG A 72 8.75 -6.81 0.05
N TYR A 73 7.54 -6.88 0.55
CA TYR A 73 6.76 -8.11 0.71
C TYR A 73 5.61 -8.04 -0.29
N ALA A 74 5.30 -9.15 -0.95
CA ALA A 74 4.16 -9.21 -1.85
C ALA A 74 3.37 -10.51 -1.71
N GLY A 75 2.08 -10.41 -1.92
CA GLY A 75 1.16 -11.55 -1.94
C GLY A 75 -0.13 -11.22 -2.64
N VAL A 76 -1.13 -12.10 -2.49
CA VAL A 76 -2.40 -12.02 -3.21
C VAL A 76 -3.56 -12.03 -2.22
N ALA A 77 -4.53 -11.15 -2.44
CA ALA A 77 -5.81 -11.08 -1.72
C ALA A 77 -6.96 -10.96 -2.72
N GLY A 78 -7.61 -12.08 -3.03
CA GLY A 78 -8.65 -12.13 -4.08
C GLY A 78 -8.06 -11.82 -5.47
N ASP A 79 -8.62 -10.82 -6.15
CA ASP A 79 -8.16 -10.34 -7.47
C ASP A 79 -7.14 -9.18 -7.36
N TRP A 80 -6.50 -9.04 -6.20
CA TRP A 80 -5.52 -8.00 -5.92
C TRP A 80 -4.19 -8.59 -5.49
N VAL A 81 -3.11 -8.00 -5.99
CA VAL A 81 -1.77 -8.15 -5.41
C VAL A 81 -1.60 -7.03 -4.39
N TRP A 82 -1.10 -7.37 -3.22
CA TRP A 82 -0.65 -6.40 -2.24
C TRP A 82 0.88 -6.36 -2.24
N VAL A 83 1.44 -5.16 -2.06
CA VAL A 83 2.86 -4.91 -1.83
C VAL A 83 3.00 -4.07 -0.58
N LEU A 84 3.75 -4.58 0.38
CA LEU A 84 4.11 -3.89 1.60
C LEU A 84 5.59 -3.54 1.55
N GLU A 85 5.90 -2.27 1.67
CA GLU A 85 7.25 -1.73 1.68
C GLU A 85 7.60 -1.25 3.09
N GLU A 86 8.70 -1.74 3.65
CA GLU A 86 9.30 -1.28 4.91
C GLU A 86 10.58 -0.48 4.59
N PHE A 87 10.74 0.69 5.23
CA PHE A 87 11.87 1.61 5.02
C PHE A 87 12.07 2.11 3.57
N THR A 88 11.01 2.06 2.76
CA THR A 88 11.03 2.58 1.39
C THR A 88 9.62 3.00 0.97
N ILE A 89 9.54 3.85 -0.06
CA ILE A 89 8.31 4.52 -0.49
C ILE A 89 8.10 4.41 -2.01
N SER A 90 8.70 3.40 -2.65
CA SER A 90 8.74 3.29 -4.12
C SER A 90 7.35 3.33 -4.74
N GLY A 91 6.34 2.75 -4.07
CA GLY A 91 4.95 2.70 -4.49
C GLY A 91 4.25 4.05 -4.60
N LEU A 92 4.83 5.12 -4.06
CA LEU A 92 4.34 6.50 -4.22
C LEU A 92 5.19 7.35 -5.16
N LEU A 93 6.40 6.91 -5.49
CA LEU A 93 7.28 7.71 -6.33
C LEU A 93 6.76 7.67 -7.77
N SER A 94 6.44 8.84 -8.33
CA SER A 94 6.17 8.92 -9.76
C SER A 94 7.38 8.40 -10.54
N PRO A 95 7.20 7.52 -11.54
CA PRO A 95 5.92 7.18 -12.19
C PRO A 95 5.31 5.83 -11.77
N VAL A 96 5.54 5.31 -10.55
CA VAL A 96 5.11 3.96 -10.14
C VAL A 96 3.59 3.81 -10.12
N PRO A 97 2.79 4.65 -9.43
CA PRO A 97 1.33 4.52 -9.44
C PRO A 97 0.74 4.58 -10.85
N GLU A 98 1.24 5.49 -11.69
CA GLU A 98 0.80 5.64 -13.08
C GLU A 98 1.15 4.39 -13.89
N LYS A 99 2.37 3.86 -13.78
CA LYS A 99 2.76 2.64 -14.49
C LYS A 99 1.97 1.40 -14.03
N LEU A 100 1.73 1.27 -12.73
CA LEU A 100 0.95 0.15 -12.18
C LEU A 100 -0.48 0.20 -12.68
N SER A 101 -1.13 1.36 -12.60
CA SER A 101 -2.51 1.53 -13.10
C SER A 101 -2.61 1.42 -14.63
N ASP A 102 -1.64 1.90 -15.40
CA ASP A 102 -1.60 1.73 -16.87
C ASP A 102 -1.47 0.25 -17.26
N THR A 103 -0.68 -0.52 -16.50
CA THR A 103 -0.41 -1.93 -16.79
C THR A 103 -1.52 -2.87 -16.30
N PHE A 104 -2.07 -2.59 -15.12
CA PHE A 104 -2.97 -3.48 -14.38
C PHE A 104 -4.38 -2.91 -14.17
N GLY A 105 -4.67 -1.73 -14.72
CA GLY A 105 -5.96 -1.03 -14.64
C GLY A 105 -6.11 -0.18 -13.37
N THR A 106 -5.61 -0.63 -12.22
CA THR A 106 -5.79 0.11 -10.95
C THR A 106 -4.64 -0.11 -9.97
N SER A 107 -4.20 0.97 -9.33
CA SER A 107 -3.33 0.94 -8.15
C SER A 107 -3.82 1.89 -7.06
N ILE A 108 -3.81 1.43 -5.81
CA ILE A 108 -4.17 2.22 -4.64
C ILE A 108 -3.04 2.11 -3.62
N THR A 109 -2.37 3.22 -3.31
CA THR A 109 -1.23 3.26 -2.39
C THR A 109 -1.58 4.12 -1.17
N VAL A 110 -1.23 3.60 0.00
CA VAL A 110 -1.29 4.32 1.28
C VAL A 110 0.10 4.28 1.90
N GLN A 111 0.60 5.44 2.31
CA GLN A 111 1.90 5.57 2.94
C GLN A 111 1.77 6.28 4.28
N TRP A 112 2.45 5.72 5.27
CA TRP A 112 2.65 6.30 6.57
C TRP A 112 4.12 6.70 6.69
N ASP A 113 4.38 7.99 6.88
CA ASP A 113 5.72 8.51 7.16
C ASP A 113 5.71 9.18 8.53
N VAL A 114 6.66 8.80 9.37
CA VAL A 114 6.82 9.38 10.71
C VAL A 114 7.55 10.72 10.73
N ASN A 115 8.29 11.04 9.67
CA ASN A 115 9.10 12.25 9.54
C ASN A 115 8.54 13.23 8.50
N ALA A 116 7.56 12.81 7.71
CA ALA A 116 7.00 13.57 6.61
C ALA A 116 5.47 13.42 6.51
N PHE A 117 4.91 13.80 5.36
CA PHE A 117 3.49 13.71 5.07
C PHE A 117 3.11 12.28 4.68
N SER A 118 2.21 11.68 5.46
CA SER A 118 1.56 10.42 5.10
C SER A 118 0.59 10.68 3.93
N THR A 119 0.60 9.83 2.91
CA THR A 119 -0.02 10.14 1.61
C THR A 119 -0.90 8.99 1.12
N PHE A 120 -2.04 9.35 0.53
CA PHE A 120 -2.91 8.45 -0.22
C PHE A 120 -2.81 8.76 -1.72
N VAL A 121 -2.71 7.72 -2.56
CA VAL A 121 -2.76 7.81 -4.02
C VAL A 121 -3.66 6.74 -4.59
N TYR A 122 -4.60 7.13 -5.45
CA TYR A 122 -5.43 6.23 -6.24
C TYR A 122 -5.27 6.59 -7.71
N ALA A 123 -4.89 5.59 -8.51
CA ALA A 123 -4.66 5.73 -9.94
C ALA A 123 -5.39 4.66 -10.74
N VAL A 124 -5.96 5.07 -11.87
CA VAL A 124 -6.75 4.23 -12.78
C VAL A 124 -6.27 4.49 -14.21
N ASP A 125 -6.03 3.42 -14.97
CA ASP A 125 -5.65 3.47 -16.39
C ASP A 125 -4.53 4.49 -16.71
N GLY A 126 -3.52 4.58 -15.83
CA GLY A 126 -2.35 5.44 -16.01
C GLY A 126 -2.51 6.88 -15.51
N VAL A 127 -3.64 7.23 -14.91
CA VAL A 127 -3.95 8.57 -14.43
C VAL A 127 -4.15 8.56 -12.91
N ILE A 128 -3.56 9.54 -12.22
CA ILE A 128 -3.84 9.78 -10.80
C ILE A 128 -5.25 10.39 -10.71
N GLU A 129 -6.19 9.62 -10.20
CA GLU A 129 -7.56 10.09 -9.98
C GLU A 129 -7.63 10.88 -8.67
N ARG A 130 -6.97 10.40 -7.60
CA ARG A 130 -7.02 11.03 -6.28
C ARG A 130 -5.65 10.97 -5.59
N GLN A 131 -5.17 12.09 -5.07
CA GLN A 131 -3.98 12.16 -4.24
C GLN A 131 -4.13 13.21 -3.15
N PHE A 132 -3.81 12.85 -1.90
CA PHE A 132 -3.85 13.77 -0.77
C PHE A 132 -3.00 13.30 0.41
N GLU A 133 -2.77 14.22 1.34
CA GLU A 133 -2.14 13.95 2.63
C GLU A 133 -3.17 13.36 3.61
N LEU A 134 -2.86 12.20 4.20
CA LEU A 134 -3.69 11.56 5.22
C LEU A 134 -3.83 12.44 6.46
N GLY A 135 -5.00 12.43 7.08
CA GLY A 135 -5.33 13.28 8.24
C GLY A 135 -5.71 14.71 7.85
N ARG A 136 -5.60 15.09 6.58
CA ARG A 136 -6.20 16.32 6.07
C ARG A 136 -7.61 16.05 5.58
N GLU A 137 -8.60 16.57 6.30
CA GLU A 137 -10.01 16.52 5.88
C GLU A 137 -10.18 17.28 4.55
N ALA A 138 -10.62 16.58 3.51
CA ALA A 138 -11.03 17.16 2.24
C ALA A 138 -12.48 17.67 2.32
N ASP A 139 -12.84 18.69 1.53
CA ASP A 139 -14.21 19.21 1.50
C ASP A 139 -15.14 18.14 0.89
N PRO A 140 -16.08 17.55 1.67
CA PRO A 140 -16.94 16.48 1.19
C PRO A 140 -17.95 16.94 0.13
N THR A 141 -18.06 18.25 -0.09
CA THR A 141 -18.93 18.85 -1.11
C THR A 141 -18.25 18.98 -2.47
N ASP A 142 -16.91 18.93 -2.54
CA ASP A 142 -16.19 18.96 -3.81
C ASP A 142 -16.10 17.56 -4.41
N ARG A 143 -17.19 17.07 -5.01
CA ARG A 143 -17.23 15.79 -5.76
C ARG A 143 -17.17 15.99 -7.27
N SER A 144 -16.89 17.22 -7.69
CA SER A 144 -17.07 17.66 -9.08
C SER A 144 -15.79 17.61 -9.91
N THR A 145 -14.66 17.45 -9.25
CA THR A 145 -13.33 17.38 -9.85
C THR A 145 -12.73 15.99 -9.60
N PRO A 146 -11.83 15.50 -10.48
CA PRO A 146 -11.10 14.26 -10.22
C PRO A 146 -10.36 14.30 -8.88
N GLU A 147 -9.77 15.45 -8.54
CA GLU A 147 -9.07 15.71 -7.28
C GLU A 147 -10.02 15.80 -6.05
N GLY A 148 -11.33 15.77 -6.28
CA GLY A 148 -12.39 15.91 -5.30
C GLY A 148 -12.61 14.68 -4.43
N TYR A 149 -13.56 14.80 -3.50
CA TYR A 149 -13.92 13.79 -2.51
C TYR A 149 -14.59 12.58 -3.14
N LEU A 150 -14.11 11.37 -2.80
CA LEU A 150 -14.69 10.11 -3.27
C LEU A 150 -15.86 9.66 -2.37
N ASP A 151 -16.83 8.94 -2.93
CA ASP A 151 -17.95 8.39 -2.15
C ASP A 151 -17.44 7.40 -1.08
N GLU A 152 -16.35 6.69 -1.34
CA GLU A 152 -15.71 5.76 -0.41
C GLU A 152 -15.07 6.45 0.81
N GLU A 153 -14.81 7.76 0.74
CA GLU A 153 -14.32 8.57 1.86
C GLU A 153 -15.44 8.83 2.90
N ASP A 154 -16.72 8.64 2.53
CA ASP A 154 -17.85 8.99 3.40
C ASP A 154 -17.82 8.24 4.74
N GLY A 155 -17.87 9.01 5.82
CA GLY A 155 -17.90 8.48 7.19
C GLY A 155 -16.56 7.94 7.71
N ILE A 156 -15.46 8.18 7.00
CA ILE A 156 -14.11 7.96 7.55
C ILE A 156 -13.81 9.06 8.60
N ASP A 157 -13.37 8.63 9.77
CA ASP A 157 -12.80 9.50 10.80
C ASP A 157 -11.33 9.76 10.48
N TRP A 158 -11.08 10.96 9.92
CA TRP A 158 -9.72 11.39 9.56
C TRP A 158 -8.89 11.86 10.76
N GLU A 159 -9.45 11.94 11.97
CA GLU A 159 -8.61 12.06 13.18
C GLU A 159 -7.83 10.76 13.42
N GLN A 160 -8.39 9.61 13.04
CA GLN A 160 -7.77 8.28 13.02
C GLN A 160 -7.27 7.93 11.62
N TRP A 161 -6.33 8.72 11.12
CA TRP A 161 -5.91 8.69 9.73
C TRP A 161 -5.19 7.41 9.31
N MET A 162 -4.64 6.61 10.24
CA MET A 162 -3.99 5.35 9.87
C MET A 162 -5.03 4.30 9.46
N SER A 163 -6.02 4.05 10.33
CA SER A 163 -7.16 3.20 10.00
C SER A 163 -8.00 3.79 8.87
N GLY A 164 -8.12 5.12 8.79
CA GLY A 164 -8.85 5.80 7.72
C GLY A 164 -8.26 5.53 6.33
N GLY A 165 -6.94 5.60 6.18
CA GLY A 165 -6.25 5.28 4.92
C GLY A 165 -6.48 3.83 4.47
N LEU A 166 -6.36 2.86 5.40
CA LEU A 166 -6.63 1.44 5.10
C LEU A 166 -8.10 1.19 4.75
N CYS A 167 -9.02 1.85 5.47
CA CYS A 167 -10.44 1.75 5.22
C CYS A 167 -10.79 2.23 3.80
N LEU A 168 -10.29 3.41 3.40
CA LEU A 168 -10.50 3.95 2.06
C LEU A 168 -9.96 3.01 0.99
N GLN A 169 -8.72 2.54 1.15
CA GLN A 169 -8.12 1.60 0.20
C GLN A 169 -8.93 0.32 0.09
N ALA A 170 -9.37 -0.26 1.21
CA ALA A 170 -10.16 -1.49 1.22
C ALA A 170 -11.55 -1.29 0.60
N ARG A 171 -12.20 -0.14 0.82
CA ARG A 171 -13.49 0.21 0.18
C ARG A 171 -13.37 0.32 -1.32
N LEU A 172 -12.37 1.05 -1.82
CA LEU A 172 -12.11 1.17 -3.26
C LEU A 172 -11.76 -0.17 -3.90
N ALA A 173 -10.98 -1.00 -3.21
CA ALA A 173 -10.58 -2.31 -3.71
C ALA A 173 -11.69 -3.38 -3.58
N GLY A 174 -12.67 -3.16 -2.69
CA GLY A 174 -13.66 -4.15 -2.29
C GLY A 174 -13.06 -5.35 -1.55
N VAL A 175 -11.88 -5.21 -0.94
CA VAL A 175 -11.17 -6.30 -0.24
C VAL A 175 -10.38 -5.76 0.96
N VAL A 176 -10.39 -6.53 2.05
CA VAL A 176 -9.49 -6.32 3.20
C VAL A 176 -8.23 -7.16 2.96
N ALA A 177 -7.14 -6.53 2.55
CA ALA A 177 -5.88 -7.21 2.23
C ALA A 177 -4.85 -7.16 3.37
N LEU A 178 -4.93 -6.16 4.24
CA LEU A 178 -4.08 -5.99 5.41
C LEU A 178 -4.92 -6.13 6.68
N THR A 179 -4.45 -6.95 7.61
CA THR A 179 -5.13 -7.27 8.88
C THR A 179 -4.14 -7.24 10.05
N VAL A 180 -4.66 -7.29 11.27
CA VAL A 180 -3.86 -7.40 12.50
C VAL A 180 -2.99 -8.68 12.54
N ASP A 181 -3.46 -9.77 11.93
CA ASP A 181 -2.74 -11.03 11.89
C ASP A 181 -1.46 -10.93 11.04
N PRO A 182 -0.41 -11.72 11.36
CA PRO A 182 0.79 -11.80 10.52
C PRO A 182 0.43 -12.18 9.08
N ILE A 183 0.99 -11.44 8.12
CA ILE A 183 0.82 -11.71 6.70
C ILE A 183 1.88 -12.73 6.26
N ASP A 184 1.49 -13.73 5.47
CA ASP A 184 2.40 -14.67 4.84
C ASP A 184 2.69 -14.24 3.39
N PRO A 185 3.84 -13.58 3.13
CA PRO A 185 4.18 -13.12 1.79
C PRO A 185 4.53 -14.28 0.85
N VAL A 186 4.09 -14.16 -0.41
CA VAL A 186 4.52 -15.07 -1.48
C VAL A 186 5.95 -14.75 -1.91
N ILE A 187 6.32 -13.46 -1.91
CA ILE A 187 7.66 -12.98 -2.28
C ILE A 187 8.16 -12.02 -1.22
N VAL A 188 9.44 -12.16 -0.84
CA VAL A 188 10.16 -11.22 0.00
C VAL A 188 11.46 -10.84 -0.69
N GLU A 189 11.72 -9.54 -0.82
CA GLU A 189 12.93 -9.03 -1.44
C GLU A 189 13.43 -7.74 -0.76
N THR A 190 14.73 -7.47 -0.88
CA THR A 190 15.33 -6.21 -0.45
C THR A 190 15.53 -5.28 -1.64
N CYS A 191 15.52 -3.98 -1.39
CA CYS A 191 15.73 -2.96 -2.42
C CYS A 191 16.64 -1.84 -1.92
N ASN A 192 16.84 -0.83 -2.77
CA ASN A 192 17.53 0.38 -2.33
C ASN A 192 16.61 1.17 -1.39
N GLU A 193 17.22 1.73 -0.35
CA GLU A 193 16.64 2.86 0.38
C GLU A 193 16.54 4.02 -0.64
N GLY A 194 15.34 4.59 -0.77
CA GLY A 194 15.04 5.68 -1.70
C GLY A 194 15.75 6.99 -1.34
#